data_AF-A0A2V0NYW9-F1
#
_entry.id   AF-A0A2V0NYW9-F1
#
_cell.length_a   1.000
_cell.length_b   1.000
_cell.length_c   1.000
_cell.angle_alpha   90.00
_cell.angle_beta   90.00
_cell.angle_gamma   90.00
#
_symmetry.space_group_name_H-M   'P 1'
#
loop_
_entity.id
_entity.type
_entity.pdbx_description
1 polymer ?
#
loop_
_entity_poly.entity_id
_entity_poly.type
_entity_poly.pdbx_seq_one_letter_code
_entity_poly.pdbx_strand_id
1 'polypeptide(L)'
;MAAQSECLAEADLFKKTAIGDYVIRRHCRLFPDRFATYRDPADSRDSRDYPLSADATLVPATPDEINRKTRRVRPEGVGHLTALAAAAGKGREVELWSFRLDSGHHQFHFGFEDAASARDFHDALTKQLGRLRAAADAADAAANGGGGAAAGGTSGGGGGGDLMTVESVPMIAAGGRQVRAFPVQVMSSLDSDASDDEDGEISALLNFAPGTTTPAAAAGGGGGRRWVPYRHTNGVAIYKHCGRGPGGVYGQDGDEYMVSAVVRGRPSEALRALMDPASATTVLGPAREVEIVESSPGKQVLRIQVQAPGAVGARLAPREARVARVLRREAPGIYVLLFSPADGVDAFEGQGVVEEVEGLDDGAHWARPVRCRVGGGFTISRLAGAAAGADSPECLVTLVLNTLQARGRIPQP
;
A
#
# COMPACT_ATOMS: atom_id res chain seq x y z
N MET A 1 -15.67 28.07 2.29
CA MET A 1 -16.16 27.38 1.07
C MET A 1 -14.97 27.27 0.14
N ALA A 2 -14.47 26.06 -0.11
CA ALA A 2 -13.45 25.87 -1.13
C ALA A 2 -14.06 26.24 -2.49
N ALA A 3 -13.36 27.02 -3.32
CA ALA A 3 -13.79 27.27 -4.68
C ALA A 3 -13.95 25.93 -5.39
N GLN A 4 -15.12 25.66 -5.97
CA GLN A 4 -15.31 24.48 -6.80
C GLN A 4 -14.36 24.60 -8.00
N SER A 5 -13.35 23.74 -8.06
CA SER A 5 -12.47 23.67 -9.22
C SER A 5 -13.28 23.38 -10.47
N GLU A 6 -12.98 24.08 -11.55
CA GLU A 6 -13.64 23.89 -12.85
C GLU A 6 -13.46 22.44 -13.33
N CYS A 7 -14.57 21.79 -13.68
CA CYS A 7 -14.58 20.43 -14.22
C CYS A 7 -14.25 20.49 -15.72
N LEU A 8 -13.14 19.88 -16.14
CA LEU A 8 -12.64 19.91 -17.51
C LEU A 8 -13.31 18.89 -18.42
N ALA A 9 -13.67 17.72 -17.88
CA ALA A 9 -14.38 16.66 -18.57
C ALA A 9 -15.07 15.75 -17.56
N GLU A 10 -16.19 15.14 -17.93
CA GLU A 10 -16.86 14.13 -17.12
C GLU A 10 -17.40 12.99 -17.97
N ALA A 11 -17.39 11.77 -17.43
CA ALA A 11 -17.87 10.59 -18.12
C ALA A 11 -18.22 9.45 -17.16
N ASP A 12 -19.17 8.61 -17.56
CA ASP A 12 -19.36 7.30 -16.95
C ASP A 12 -18.36 6.30 -17.52
N LEU A 13 -17.68 5.56 -16.65
CA LEU A 13 -16.65 4.61 -17.05
C LEU A 13 -16.60 3.38 -16.15
N PHE A 14 -15.78 2.43 -16.56
CA PHE A 14 -15.50 1.18 -15.87
C PHE A 14 -14.07 1.17 -15.37
N LYS A 15 -13.90 1.17 -14.05
CA LYS A 15 -12.61 1.04 -13.37
C LYS A 15 -12.25 -0.43 -13.20
N LYS A 16 -11.02 -0.81 -13.55
CA LYS A 16 -10.49 -2.16 -13.27
C LYS A 16 -10.34 -2.40 -11.76
N THR A 17 -10.79 -3.55 -11.29
CA THR A 17 -10.60 -3.98 -9.90
C THR A 17 -9.31 -4.79 -9.75
N ALA A 18 -8.85 -5.01 -8.52
CA ALA A 18 -7.73 -5.92 -8.24
C ALA A 18 -8.01 -7.40 -8.61
N ILE A 19 -9.26 -7.75 -8.90
CA ILE A 19 -9.70 -9.13 -9.10
C ILE A 19 -9.79 -9.43 -10.60
N GLY A 20 -8.70 -9.96 -11.16
CA GLY A 20 -8.67 -10.47 -12.54
C GLY A 20 -9.24 -9.49 -13.58
N ASP A 21 -10.23 -9.96 -14.34
CA ASP A 21 -10.90 -9.22 -15.43
C ASP A 21 -12.17 -8.48 -14.98
N TYR A 22 -12.39 -8.32 -13.67
CA TYR A 22 -13.56 -7.62 -13.14
C TYR A 22 -13.39 -6.10 -13.15
N VAL A 23 -14.48 -5.43 -13.51
CA VAL A 23 -14.61 -3.97 -13.52
C VAL A 23 -15.81 -3.50 -12.72
N ILE A 24 -15.78 -2.25 -12.27
CA ILE A 24 -16.89 -1.57 -11.60
C ILE A 24 -17.24 -0.29 -12.34
N ARG A 25 -18.53 0.01 -12.47
CA ARG A 25 -18.99 1.29 -13.03
C ARG A 25 -18.72 2.40 -12.02
N ARG A 26 -18.21 3.54 -12.50
CA ARG A 26 -17.93 4.75 -11.74
C ARG A 26 -18.25 5.95 -12.63
N HIS A 27 -18.68 7.05 -12.02
CA HIS A 27 -18.69 8.34 -12.68
C HIS A 27 -17.33 9.00 -12.46
N CYS A 28 -16.74 9.65 -13.46
CA CYS A 28 -15.41 10.25 -13.38
C CYS A 28 -15.46 11.72 -13.79
N ARG A 29 -14.80 12.59 -13.03
CA ARG A 29 -14.62 14.01 -13.34
C ARG A 29 -13.14 14.36 -13.37
N LEU A 30 -12.71 15.03 -14.43
CA LEU A 30 -11.35 15.51 -14.61
C LEU A 30 -11.26 16.98 -14.17
N PHE A 31 -10.26 17.30 -13.36
CA PHE A 31 -9.93 18.64 -12.88
C PHE A 31 -8.51 19.00 -13.33
N PRO A 32 -8.06 20.27 -13.15
CA PRO A 32 -6.73 20.67 -13.57
C PRO A 32 -5.57 19.90 -12.93
N ASP A 33 -5.69 19.52 -11.65
CA ASP A 33 -4.63 18.90 -10.85
C ASP A 33 -4.91 17.44 -10.48
N ARG A 34 -6.09 16.91 -10.83
CA ARG A 34 -6.53 15.55 -10.46
C ARG A 34 -7.70 15.07 -11.30
N PHE A 35 -8.08 13.81 -11.16
CA PHE A 35 -9.42 13.35 -11.51
C PHE A 35 -10.06 12.66 -10.30
N ALA A 36 -11.37 12.73 -10.20
CA ALA A 36 -12.13 12.10 -9.13
C ALA A 36 -13.09 11.06 -9.69
N THR A 37 -13.17 9.89 -9.05
CA THR A 37 -14.17 8.87 -9.39
C THR A 37 -15.22 8.76 -8.29
N TYR A 38 -16.48 8.64 -8.67
CA TYR A 38 -17.64 8.57 -7.78
C TYR A 38 -18.35 7.24 -7.99
N ARG A 39 -18.83 6.61 -6.91
CA ARG A 39 -19.80 5.50 -7.05
C ARG A 39 -21.16 6.02 -7.47
N ASP A 40 -21.64 7.03 -6.76
CA ASP A 40 -22.87 7.77 -7.03
C ASP A 40 -22.50 9.24 -7.29
N PRO A 41 -22.76 9.79 -8.49
CA PRO A 41 -22.46 11.19 -8.79
C PRO A 41 -23.25 12.18 -7.93
N ALA A 42 -24.34 11.75 -7.27
CA ALA A 42 -25.12 12.56 -6.35
C ALA A 42 -24.52 12.62 -4.93
N ASP A 43 -23.66 11.66 -4.54
CA ASP A 43 -23.00 11.63 -3.24
C ASP A 43 -21.51 11.95 -3.36
N SER A 44 -21.15 13.21 -3.09
CA SER A 44 -19.76 13.65 -3.12
C SER A 44 -18.88 13.01 -2.05
N ARG A 45 -19.45 12.31 -1.05
CA ARG A 45 -18.67 11.65 0.01
C ARG A 45 -18.04 10.34 -0.46
N ASP A 46 -18.56 9.74 -1.53
CA ASP A 46 -18.00 8.53 -2.17
C ASP A 46 -17.11 8.89 -3.38
N SER A 47 -16.45 10.06 -3.30
CA SER A 47 -15.49 10.50 -4.29
C SER A 47 -14.10 10.03 -3.91
N ARG A 48 -13.35 9.56 -4.91
CA ARG A 48 -11.95 9.23 -4.77
C ARG A 48 -11.11 10.05 -5.72
N ASP A 49 -10.24 10.87 -5.15
CA ASP A 49 -9.33 11.74 -5.88
C ASP A 49 -8.03 11.03 -6.27
N TYR A 50 -7.58 11.29 -7.50
CA TYR A 50 -6.36 10.78 -8.09
C TYR A 50 -5.53 11.96 -8.62
N PRO A 51 -4.44 12.35 -7.93
CA PRO A 51 -3.58 13.44 -8.37
C PRO A 51 -3.05 13.19 -9.78
N LEU A 52 -2.97 14.26 -10.57
CA LEU A 52 -2.31 14.26 -11.87
C LEU A 52 -0.96 14.95 -11.77
N SER A 53 0.04 14.34 -12.37
CA SER A 53 1.42 14.83 -12.38
C SER A 53 1.92 14.98 -13.81
N ALA A 54 2.93 15.85 -14.00
CA ALA A 54 3.49 16.13 -15.32
C ALA A 54 4.18 14.91 -15.95
N ASP A 55 4.70 14.01 -15.13
CA ASP A 55 5.36 12.76 -15.52
C ASP A 55 4.37 11.63 -15.85
N ALA A 56 3.07 11.82 -15.61
CA ALA A 56 2.09 10.79 -15.94
C ALA A 56 1.97 10.59 -17.46
N THR A 57 1.76 9.35 -17.89
CA THR A 57 1.71 8.92 -19.30
C THR A 57 0.46 8.10 -19.60
N LEU A 58 -0.02 8.18 -20.83
CA LEU A 58 -1.16 7.39 -21.31
C LEU A 58 -0.69 6.21 -22.15
N VAL A 59 -1.37 5.07 -21.96
CA VAL A 59 -1.13 3.84 -22.70
C VAL A 59 -2.46 3.30 -23.23
N PRO A 60 -2.70 3.33 -24.56
CA PRO A 60 -1.81 3.85 -25.60
C PRO A 60 -1.64 5.38 -25.57
N ALA A 61 -0.60 5.86 -26.24
CA ALA A 61 -0.26 7.29 -26.30
C ALA A 61 -1.24 8.08 -27.18
N THR A 62 -1.83 7.44 -28.18
CA THR A 62 -2.79 8.06 -29.11
C THR A 62 -4.19 7.46 -28.95
N PRO A 63 -5.26 8.24 -29.18
CA PRO A 63 -6.64 7.76 -29.06
C PRO A 63 -7.02 6.74 -30.14
N ASP A 64 -6.35 6.74 -31.29
CA ASP A 64 -6.62 5.79 -32.38
C ASP A 64 -6.16 4.37 -32.09
N GLU A 65 -5.20 4.21 -31.17
CA GLU A 65 -4.69 2.91 -30.70
C GLU A 65 -5.56 2.31 -29.57
N ILE A 66 -6.60 3.01 -29.11
CA ILE A 66 -7.49 2.50 -28.06
C ILE A 66 -8.22 1.27 -28.61
N ASN A 67 -8.03 0.14 -27.92
CA ASN A 67 -8.58 -1.14 -28.33
C ASN A 67 -9.69 -1.61 -27.39
N ARG A 68 -10.59 -2.41 -27.94
CA ARG A 68 -11.69 -3.03 -27.22
C ARG A 68 -11.19 -4.25 -26.44
N LYS A 69 -11.67 -4.42 -25.21
CA LYS A 69 -11.34 -5.55 -24.33
C LYS A 69 -12.60 -6.06 -23.64
N THR A 70 -12.80 -7.37 -23.63
CA THR A 70 -13.88 -8.01 -22.89
C THR A 70 -13.53 -8.07 -21.40
N ARG A 71 -14.47 -7.66 -20.55
CA ARG A 71 -14.36 -7.62 -19.09
C ARG A 71 -15.65 -8.10 -18.46
N ARG A 72 -15.65 -8.31 -17.14
CA ARG A 72 -16.84 -8.71 -16.38
C ARG A 72 -17.22 -7.62 -15.39
N VAL A 73 -18.47 -7.18 -15.43
CA VAL A 73 -18.99 -6.23 -14.45
C VAL A 73 -19.22 -6.96 -13.14
N ARG A 74 -18.64 -6.43 -12.06
CA ARG A 74 -18.87 -6.92 -10.69
C ARG A 74 -20.35 -6.68 -10.33
N PRO A 75 -21.08 -7.70 -9.83
CA PRO A 75 -22.44 -7.49 -9.33
C PRO A 75 -22.48 -6.40 -8.24
N GLU A 76 -23.52 -5.58 -8.25
CA GLU A 76 -23.74 -4.56 -7.23
C GLU A 76 -23.92 -5.20 -5.84
N GLY A 77 -23.43 -4.54 -4.79
CA GLY A 77 -23.48 -5.04 -3.40
C GLY A 77 -22.48 -6.14 -3.03
N VAL A 78 -21.58 -6.54 -3.96
CA VAL A 78 -20.55 -7.58 -3.71
C VAL A 78 -19.16 -6.95 -3.53
N GLY A 79 -18.62 -6.99 -2.31
CA GLY A 79 -17.27 -6.53 -1.98
C GLY A 79 -16.15 -7.47 -2.49
N HIS A 80 -14.89 -7.01 -2.42
CA HIS A 80 -13.70 -7.67 -2.99
C HIS A 80 -13.51 -9.14 -2.57
N LEU A 81 -13.55 -9.46 -1.27
CA LEU A 81 -13.34 -10.83 -0.78
C LEU A 81 -14.46 -11.80 -1.21
N THR A 82 -15.70 -11.31 -1.33
CA THR A 82 -16.83 -12.10 -1.84
C THR A 82 -16.87 -12.19 -3.36
N ALA A 83 -16.31 -11.24 -4.11
CA ALA A 83 -16.31 -11.30 -5.57
C ALA A 83 -15.47 -12.48 -6.09
N LEU A 84 -14.36 -12.83 -5.42
CA LEU A 84 -13.54 -13.98 -5.81
C LEU A 84 -14.26 -15.33 -5.59
N ALA A 85 -15.07 -15.45 -4.54
CA ALA A 85 -15.83 -16.66 -4.22
C ALA A 85 -17.21 -16.72 -4.89
N ALA A 86 -17.90 -15.58 -5.08
CA ALA A 86 -19.24 -15.50 -5.66
C ALA A 86 -19.21 -15.36 -7.19
N ALA A 87 -18.15 -14.80 -7.76
CA ALA A 87 -18.07 -14.48 -9.19
C ALA A 87 -17.24 -15.49 -10.00
N ALA A 88 -17.15 -16.74 -9.57
CA ALA A 88 -16.78 -17.85 -10.47
C ALA A 88 -17.84 -17.95 -11.59
N GLY A 89 -17.68 -17.15 -12.65
CA GLY A 89 -18.55 -17.12 -13.83
C GLY A 89 -19.79 -16.22 -13.79
N LYS A 90 -20.05 -15.45 -12.73
CA LYS A 90 -21.34 -14.73 -12.54
C LYS A 90 -21.35 -13.23 -12.91
N GLY A 91 -20.27 -12.68 -13.45
CA GLY A 91 -20.25 -11.28 -13.92
C GLY A 91 -20.86 -11.12 -15.31
N ARG A 92 -21.62 -10.04 -15.53
CA ARG A 92 -22.09 -9.66 -16.88
C ARG A 92 -20.87 -9.30 -17.73
N GLU A 93 -20.67 -9.98 -18.85
CA GLU A 93 -19.62 -9.62 -19.79
C GLU A 93 -19.95 -8.30 -20.48
N VAL A 94 -18.94 -7.44 -20.60
CA VAL A 94 -19.01 -6.14 -21.25
C VAL A 94 -17.74 -5.94 -22.08
N GLU A 95 -17.89 -5.38 -23.27
CA GLU A 95 -16.77 -5.05 -24.14
C GLU A 95 -16.46 -3.55 -24.02
N LEU A 96 -15.25 -3.22 -23.57
CA LEU A 96 -14.87 -1.86 -23.20
C LEU A 96 -13.71 -1.36 -24.05
N TRP A 97 -13.81 -0.13 -24.55
CA TRP A 97 -12.70 0.64 -25.10
C TRP A 97 -11.85 1.13 -23.94
N SER A 98 -10.58 0.68 -23.87
CA SER A 98 -9.78 0.86 -22.65
C SER A 98 -8.39 1.42 -22.90
N PHE A 99 -7.98 2.32 -22.02
CA PHE A 99 -6.62 2.84 -21.92
C PHE A 99 -6.21 2.96 -20.45
N ARG A 100 -4.94 3.22 -20.21
CA ARG A 100 -4.36 3.32 -18.86
C ARG A 100 -3.62 4.65 -18.71
N LEU A 101 -3.78 5.28 -17.55
CA LEU A 101 -2.88 6.33 -17.07
C LEU A 101 -1.87 5.70 -16.12
N ASP A 102 -0.59 5.95 -16.36
CA ASP A 102 0.52 5.55 -15.50
C ASP A 102 1.22 6.82 -14.97
N SER A 103 1.14 7.04 -13.66
CA SER A 103 1.74 8.19 -12.97
C SER A 103 3.03 7.82 -12.22
N GLY A 104 3.61 6.65 -12.50
CA GLY A 104 4.76 6.09 -11.76
C GLY A 104 4.38 5.54 -10.38
N HIS A 105 3.50 6.23 -9.66
CA HIS A 105 2.96 5.83 -8.36
C HIS A 105 1.65 5.07 -8.47
N HIS A 106 0.81 5.41 -9.46
CA HIS A 106 -0.50 4.79 -9.65
C HIS A 106 -0.76 4.44 -11.11
N GLN A 107 -1.39 3.28 -11.32
CA GLN A 107 -1.91 2.84 -12.60
C GLN A 107 -3.44 2.81 -12.55
N PHE A 108 -4.08 3.66 -13.33
CA PHE A 108 -5.53 3.70 -13.45
C PHE A 108 -5.98 3.22 -14.83
N HIS A 109 -6.87 2.22 -14.87
CA HIS A 109 -7.44 1.69 -16.10
C HIS A 109 -8.83 2.25 -16.32
N PHE A 110 -8.99 3.00 -17.41
CA PHE A 110 -10.27 3.51 -17.86
C PHE A 110 -10.88 2.55 -18.88
N GLY A 111 -12.19 2.31 -18.79
CA GLY A 111 -12.94 1.51 -19.75
C GLY A 111 -14.27 2.20 -20.08
N PHE A 112 -14.59 2.32 -21.35
CA PHE A 112 -15.81 2.99 -21.82
C PHE A 112 -16.61 2.03 -22.71
N GLU A 113 -17.94 2.13 -22.69
CA GLU A 113 -18.79 1.28 -23.54
C GLU A 113 -18.71 1.68 -25.03
N ASP A 114 -18.47 2.97 -25.30
CA ASP A 114 -18.37 3.51 -26.65
C ASP A 114 -16.98 4.11 -26.94
N ALA A 115 -16.61 4.09 -28.22
CA ALA A 115 -15.30 4.56 -28.67
C ALA A 115 -15.17 6.09 -28.62
N ALA A 116 -16.26 6.83 -28.81
CA ALA A 116 -16.24 8.29 -28.85
C ALA A 116 -15.90 8.85 -27.47
N SER A 117 -16.62 8.42 -26.42
CA SER A 117 -16.35 8.79 -25.03
C SER A 117 -14.93 8.42 -24.59
N ALA A 118 -14.42 7.26 -25.03
CA ALA A 118 -13.05 6.86 -24.73
C ALA A 118 -12.03 7.83 -25.33
N ARG A 119 -12.22 8.23 -26.59
CA ARG A 119 -11.34 9.17 -27.31
C ARG A 119 -11.45 10.58 -26.75
N ASP A 120 -12.67 11.06 -26.51
CA ASP A 120 -12.90 12.40 -25.97
C ASP A 120 -12.26 12.55 -24.57
N PHE A 121 -12.42 11.55 -23.70
CA PHE A 121 -11.80 11.57 -22.38
C PHE A 121 -10.27 11.42 -22.45
N HIS A 122 -9.75 10.58 -23.36
CA HIS A 122 -8.32 10.44 -23.60
C HIS A 122 -7.70 11.77 -24.09
N ASP A 123 -8.35 12.45 -25.03
CA ASP A 123 -7.91 13.75 -25.54
C ASP A 123 -7.93 14.83 -24.46
N ALA A 124 -8.98 14.86 -23.64
CA ALA A 124 -9.06 15.78 -22.50
C ALA A 124 -7.91 15.56 -21.52
N LEU A 125 -7.61 14.30 -21.19
CA LEU A 125 -6.53 13.93 -20.30
C LEU A 125 -5.16 14.25 -20.92
N THR A 126 -4.96 13.97 -22.21
CA THR A 126 -3.75 14.29 -22.96
C THR A 126 -3.47 15.80 -22.95
N LYS A 127 -4.50 16.62 -23.24
CA LYS A 127 -4.39 18.09 -23.18
C LYS A 127 -4.00 18.56 -21.79
N GLN A 128 -4.58 17.98 -20.74
CA GLN A 128 -4.29 18.37 -19.37
C GLN A 128 -2.87 17.98 -18.94
N LEU A 129 -2.40 16.78 -19.29
CA LEU A 129 -1.01 16.36 -19.05
C LEU A 129 -0.02 17.27 -19.79
N GLY A 130 -0.35 17.70 -21.02
CA GLY A 130 0.44 18.68 -21.77
C GLY A 130 0.56 20.03 -21.04
N ARG A 131 -0.53 20.52 -20.44
CA ARG A 131 -0.51 21.76 -19.63
C ARG A 131 0.33 21.61 -18.37
N LEU A 132 0.22 20.47 -17.67
CA LEU A 132 1.01 20.20 -16.46
C LEU A 132 2.52 20.16 -16.77
N ARG A 133 2.91 19.55 -17.90
CA ARG A 133 4.31 19.55 -18.36
C ARG A 133 4.80 20.95 -18.69
N ALA A 134 4.05 21.71 -19.49
CA ALA A 134 4.41 23.09 -19.81
C ALA A 134 4.54 23.99 -18.56
N ALA A 135 3.68 23.76 -17.55
CA ALA A 135 3.77 24.48 -16.27
C ALA A 135 5.01 24.08 -15.46
N ALA A 136 5.37 22.79 -15.44
CA ALA A 136 6.59 22.30 -14.79
C ALA A 136 7.85 22.88 -15.49
N ASP A 137 7.91 22.83 -16.82
CA ASP A 137 9.02 23.37 -17.61
C ASP A 137 9.18 24.89 -17.38
N ALA A 138 8.08 25.64 -17.30
CA ALA A 138 8.09 27.07 -17.01
C ALA A 138 8.58 27.37 -15.59
N ALA A 139 8.21 26.55 -14.60
CA ALA A 139 8.69 26.67 -13.23
C ALA A 139 10.20 26.40 -13.13
N ASP A 140 10.70 25.38 -13.83
CA ASP A 140 12.13 25.05 -13.90
C ASP A 140 12.94 26.15 -14.60
N ALA A 141 12.40 26.73 -15.67
CA ALA A 141 13.01 27.88 -16.35
C ALA A 141 13.10 29.12 -15.44
N ALA A 142 12.03 29.40 -14.67
CA ALA A 142 12.02 30.51 -13.72
C ALA A 142 13.01 30.31 -12.56
N ALA A 143 13.15 29.08 -12.06
CA ALA A 143 14.10 28.74 -11.00
C ALA A 143 15.56 28.91 -11.45
N ASN A 144 15.88 28.52 -12.68
CA ASN A 144 17.24 28.60 -13.23
C ASN A 144 17.61 29.98 -13.80
N GLY A 145 16.63 30.80 -14.19
CA GLY A 145 16.84 32.13 -14.76
C GLY A 145 17.20 33.24 -13.76
N GLY A 146 17.02 33.01 -12.44
CA GLY A 146 17.22 34.03 -11.40
C GLY A 146 18.68 34.32 -11.00
N GLY A 147 19.66 33.56 -11.50
CA GLY A 147 21.07 33.65 -11.08
C GLY A 147 21.97 34.58 -11.90
N GLY A 148 21.48 35.20 -12.98
CA GLY A 148 22.33 35.81 -14.01
C GLY A 148 22.50 37.33 -14.02
N ALA A 149 21.85 38.09 -13.14
CA ALA A 149 21.75 39.56 -13.26
C ALA A 149 22.47 40.36 -12.15
N ALA A 150 23.64 39.90 -11.69
CA ALA A 150 24.50 40.68 -10.80
C ALA A 150 26.01 40.45 -11.06
N ALA A 151 26.44 40.61 -12.32
CA ALA A 151 27.86 40.73 -12.67
C ALA A 151 28.04 41.69 -13.86
N GLY A 152 27.63 42.94 -13.65
CA GLY A 152 27.81 44.05 -14.59
C GLY A 152 28.47 45.24 -13.91
N GLY A 153 29.55 45.00 -13.16
CA GLY A 153 30.38 46.04 -12.56
C GLY A 153 31.45 46.52 -13.53
N THR A 154 31.14 47.62 -14.20
CA THR A 154 32.01 48.52 -14.97
C THR A 154 33.51 48.46 -14.64
N SER A 155 34.33 48.02 -15.59
CA SER A 155 35.76 48.29 -15.62
C SER A 155 36.00 49.62 -16.37
N GLY A 156 36.39 50.65 -15.62
CA GLY A 156 36.73 51.96 -16.16
C GLY A 156 37.65 52.75 -15.22
N GLY A 157 38.96 52.67 -15.46
CA GLY A 157 39.92 53.78 -15.38
C GLY A 157 40.31 54.41 -14.04
N GLY A 158 41.59 54.24 -13.68
CA GLY A 158 42.49 55.39 -13.45
C GLY A 158 42.77 55.87 -12.01
N GLY A 159 43.98 55.58 -11.55
CA GLY A 159 44.89 56.60 -10.98
C GLY A 159 44.75 57.05 -9.52
N GLY A 160 45.85 56.90 -8.77
CA GLY A 160 46.25 57.88 -7.76
C GLY A 160 46.18 57.44 -6.30
N GLY A 161 47.37 57.22 -5.71
CA GLY A 161 47.78 57.88 -4.46
C GLY A 161 46.98 57.65 -3.16
N ASP A 162 47.70 57.03 -2.23
CA ASP A 162 48.01 57.58 -0.89
C ASP A 162 47.16 57.20 0.34
N LEU A 163 47.94 56.81 1.36
CA LEU A 163 47.81 56.85 2.82
C LEU A 163 46.45 56.70 3.57
N MET A 164 46.47 55.70 4.48
CA MET A 164 46.01 55.67 5.89
C MET A 164 44.62 56.25 6.26
N THR A 165 43.76 55.43 6.90
CA THR A 165 43.39 55.56 8.33
C THR A 165 42.39 54.49 8.80
N VAL A 166 42.33 54.38 10.12
CA VAL A 166 41.76 53.36 11.00
C VAL A 166 40.31 53.69 11.39
N GLU A 167 39.54 52.64 11.75
CA GLU A 167 38.31 52.59 12.55
C GLU A 167 37.14 53.55 12.24
N SER A 168 35.95 53.00 12.01
CA SER A 168 34.92 52.95 13.08
C SER A 168 33.63 52.24 12.63
N VAL A 169 33.03 51.55 13.61
CA VAL A 169 31.72 50.89 13.60
C VAL A 169 30.60 51.93 13.48
N PRO A 170 29.48 51.58 12.81
CA PRO A 170 28.21 51.77 13.49
C PRO A 170 27.29 50.54 13.40
N MET A 171 26.73 50.17 14.55
CA MET A 171 25.50 49.39 14.64
C MET A 171 24.33 50.20 14.08
N ILE A 172 23.62 49.66 13.10
CA ILE A 172 22.19 49.93 12.90
C ILE A 172 21.48 48.60 12.61
N ALA A 173 20.48 48.32 13.45
CA ALA A 173 19.55 47.22 13.36
C ALA A 173 18.48 47.50 12.30
N ALA A 174 18.19 46.52 11.43
CA ALA A 174 16.91 46.40 10.72
C ALA A 174 16.71 44.99 10.15
N GLY A 175 15.84 44.21 10.80
CA GLY A 175 14.85 43.34 10.15
C GLY A 175 15.29 42.33 9.07
N GLY A 176 16.22 41.44 9.38
CA GLY A 176 16.49 40.24 8.57
C GLY A 176 15.62 39.06 8.98
N ARG A 177 14.50 38.86 8.28
CA ARG A 177 13.59 37.71 8.41
C ARG A 177 14.36 36.40 8.20
N GLN A 178 14.49 35.59 9.26
CA GLN A 178 14.98 34.22 9.18
C GLN A 178 14.11 33.41 8.21
N VAL A 179 14.65 33.07 7.05
CA VAL A 179 14.13 31.97 6.25
C VAL A 179 14.60 30.69 6.94
N ARG A 180 13.74 30.13 7.80
CA ARG A 180 13.88 28.75 8.24
C ARG A 180 13.76 27.87 7.00
N ALA A 181 14.84 27.18 6.65
CA ALA A 181 14.78 26.03 5.76
C ALA A 181 13.87 25.00 6.43
N PHE A 182 12.72 24.74 5.82
CA PHE A 182 11.85 23.63 6.19
C PHE A 182 12.55 22.34 5.76
N PRO A 183 12.63 21.28 6.59
CA PRO A 183 12.93 19.97 6.07
C PRO A 183 11.80 19.56 5.13
N VAL A 184 12.14 19.34 3.85
CA VAL A 184 11.28 18.62 2.91
C VAL A 184 11.11 17.21 3.47
N GLN A 185 9.97 16.96 4.11
CA GLN A 185 9.52 15.60 4.38
C GLN A 185 9.19 14.96 3.03
N VAL A 186 10.12 14.18 2.50
CA VAL A 186 9.85 13.23 1.44
C VAL A 186 8.98 12.12 2.05
N MET A 187 7.66 12.29 1.97
CA MET A 187 6.72 11.21 2.23
C MET A 187 6.72 10.28 1.02
N SER A 188 7.41 9.14 1.16
CA SER A 188 7.38 8.06 0.18
C SER A 188 6.17 7.15 0.43
N SER A 189 5.03 7.47 -0.18
CA SER A 189 3.86 6.60 -0.23
C SER A 189 3.88 5.74 -1.51
N LEU A 190 4.31 4.49 -1.39
CA LEU A 190 4.06 3.45 -2.39
C LEU A 190 2.68 2.83 -2.11
N ASP A 191 1.65 3.48 -2.61
CA ASP A 191 0.26 3.02 -2.55
C ASP A 191 -0.03 2.04 -3.69
N SER A 192 0.09 0.74 -3.39
CA SER A 192 -0.63 -0.28 -4.15
C SER A 192 -2.10 -0.21 -3.74
N ASP A 193 -2.88 0.51 -4.55
CA ASP A 193 -4.24 0.89 -4.25
C ASP A 193 -5.28 -0.13 -4.76
N ALA A 194 -5.78 -0.91 -3.82
CA ALA A 194 -7.09 -1.52 -3.89
C ALA A 194 -7.82 -1.26 -2.56
N SER A 195 -8.16 0.01 -2.26
CA SER A 195 -9.05 0.35 -1.14
C SER A 195 -10.48 0.66 -1.63
N ASP A 196 -11.47 -0.14 -1.18
CA ASP A 196 -12.92 0.07 -1.32
C ASP A 196 -13.43 0.41 0.10
N ASP A 197 -13.86 1.65 0.32
CA ASP A 197 -14.34 2.15 1.63
C ASP A 197 -15.74 1.63 1.98
N GLU A 198 -15.83 0.44 2.58
CA GLU A 198 -16.86 0.16 3.61
C GLU A 198 -16.36 0.56 5.03
N ASP A 199 -15.20 1.23 5.11
CA ASP A 199 -14.46 1.49 6.35
C ASP A 199 -15.07 2.60 7.23
N GLY A 200 -15.97 3.43 6.68
CA GLY A 200 -16.65 4.50 7.40
C GLY A 200 -17.75 4.03 8.35
N GLU A 201 -18.57 3.06 7.94
CA GLU A 201 -19.65 2.51 8.79
C GLU A 201 -19.13 1.57 9.87
N ILE A 202 -18.06 0.81 9.59
CA ILE A 202 -17.41 -0.08 10.57
C ILE A 202 -16.71 0.73 11.67
N SER A 203 -16.08 1.86 11.32
CA SER A 203 -15.46 2.76 12.30
C SER A 203 -16.49 3.41 13.26
N ALA A 204 -17.72 3.66 12.77
CA ALA A 204 -18.83 4.16 13.59
C ALA A 204 -19.42 3.07 14.50
N LEU A 205 -19.49 1.82 14.03
CA LEU A 205 -19.92 0.66 14.84
C LEU A 205 -18.92 0.31 15.97
N LEU A 206 -17.64 0.68 15.83
CA LEU A 206 -16.57 0.40 16.79
C LEU A 206 -16.27 1.54 17.78
N ASN A 207 -17.08 2.61 17.84
CA ASN A 207 -16.92 3.73 18.79
C ASN A 207 -15.51 4.36 18.82
N PHE A 208 -14.83 4.48 17.66
CA PHE A 208 -13.58 5.24 17.58
C PHE A 208 -13.82 6.59 16.93
N ALA A 209 -13.88 7.65 17.74
CA ALA A 209 -13.70 9.00 17.23
C ALA A 209 -12.24 9.16 16.74
N PRO A 210 -11.99 9.68 15.53
CA PRO A 210 -10.64 9.93 15.05
C PRO A 210 -10.08 11.16 15.77
N GLY A 211 -9.44 10.92 16.92
CA GLY A 211 -8.57 11.90 17.55
C GLY A 211 -7.22 11.88 16.84
N THR A 212 -6.88 12.97 16.15
CA THR A 212 -5.52 13.27 15.70
C THR A 212 -4.60 13.44 16.91
N THR A 213 -4.10 12.35 17.48
CA THR A 213 -3.01 12.43 18.46
C THR A 213 -1.69 12.54 17.73
N THR A 214 -1.24 13.78 17.54
CA THR A 214 0.17 14.09 17.36
C THR A 214 0.96 13.42 18.49
N PRO A 215 2.09 12.75 18.22
CA PRO A 215 2.88 12.13 19.28
C PRO A 215 3.52 13.23 20.14
N ALA A 216 2.85 13.63 21.21
CA ALA A 216 3.47 14.38 22.28
C ALA A 216 4.54 13.48 22.92
N ALA A 217 5.77 13.97 22.95
CA ALA A 217 6.87 13.36 23.66
C ALA A 217 6.51 13.22 25.14
N ALA A 218 6.01 12.05 25.53
CA ALA A 218 5.82 11.69 26.93
C ALA A 218 7.19 11.35 27.52
N ALA A 219 7.86 12.38 28.03
CA ALA A 219 8.99 12.22 28.92
C ALA A 219 8.47 11.74 30.30
N GLY A 220 8.87 10.55 30.70
CA GLY A 220 8.83 10.09 32.10
C GLY A 220 7.62 9.21 32.47
N GLY A 221 7.89 7.92 32.68
CA GLY A 221 7.04 7.04 33.49
C GLY A 221 6.64 5.74 32.79
N GLY A 222 7.40 4.66 33.05
CA GLY A 222 7.00 3.27 32.77
C GLY A 222 6.61 3.00 31.32
N GLY A 223 7.60 2.86 30.44
CA GLY A 223 7.44 2.56 29.00
C GLY A 223 6.79 1.20 28.77
N GLY A 224 5.48 1.13 29.00
CA GLY A 224 4.64 -0.01 28.72
C GLY A 224 4.67 -0.30 27.24
N ARG A 225 5.10 -1.52 26.92
CA ARG A 225 4.90 -2.18 25.64
C ARG A 225 3.48 -1.92 25.13
N ARG A 226 3.34 -1.09 24.11
CA ARG A 226 2.04 -0.64 23.58
C ARG A 226 1.94 -0.99 22.11
N TRP A 227 0.81 -1.57 21.73
CA TRP A 227 0.41 -1.72 20.33
C TRP A 227 0.12 -0.33 19.74
N VAL A 228 0.82 0.02 18.68
CA VAL A 228 0.64 1.28 17.95
C VAL A 228 -0.09 0.98 16.65
N PRO A 229 -1.15 1.72 16.30
CA PRO A 229 -1.78 1.59 14.98
C PRO A 229 -0.73 1.81 13.88
N TYR A 230 -0.63 0.87 12.95
CA TYR A 230 0.32 0.92 11.84
C TYR A 230 -0.38 1.24 10.52
N ARG A 231 -1.49 0.56 10.22
CA ARG A 231 -2.27 0.76 8.99
C ARG A 231 -3.71 0.31 9.20
N HIS A 232 -4.64 0.94 8.49
CA HIS A 232 -6.03 0.49 8.35
C HIS A 232 -6.40 0.50 6.87
N THR A 233 -6.94 -0.60 6.34
CA THR A 233 -7.37 -0.70 4.94
C THR A 233 -8.38 -1.83 4.73
N ASN A 234 -9.48 -1.58 4.03
CA ASN A 234 -10.47 -2.60 3.63
C ASN A 234 -11.00 -3.44 4.82
N GLY A 235 -11.34 -2.79 5.92
CA GLY A 235 -11.82 -3.43 7.14
C GLY A 235 -10.74 -4.22 7.89
N VAL A 236 -9.46 -4.02 7.55
CA VAL A 236 -8.30 -4.67 8.18
C VAL A 236 -7.51 -3.64 9.00
N ALA A 237 -7.53 -3.79 10.32
CA ALA A 237 -6.71 -3.00 11.23
C ALA A 237 -5.38 -3.71 11.51
N ILE A 238 -4.27 -3.02 11.28
CA ILE A 238 -2.91 -3.50 11.54
C ILE A 238 -2.28 -2.65 12.63
N TYR A 239 -1.85 -3.31 13.69
CA TYR A 239 -1.09 -2.74 14.78
C TYR A 239 0.32 -3.30 14.75
N LYS A 240 1.29 -2.45 15.08
CA LYS A 240 2.68 -2.83 15.25
C LYS A 240 3.04 -2.72 16.72
N HIS A 241 3.71 -3.74 17.22
CA HIS A 241 4.37 -3.74 18.50
C HIS A 241 5.87 -3.81 18.22
N CYS A 242 6.55 -2.68 18.39
CA CYS A 242 8.00 -2.62 18.21
C CYS A 242 8.65 -3.42 19.34
N GLY A 243 9.37 -4.48 18.97
CA GLY A 243 10.15 -5.30 19.88
C GLY A 243 11.15 -4.48 20.70
N ARG A 244 11.64 -5.10 21.78
CA ARG A 244 12.53 -4.52 22.80
C ARG A 244 13.70 -3.77 22.15
N GLY A 245 14.06 -2.61 22.72
CA GLY A 245 15.29 -1.89 22.33
C GLY A 245 16.55 -2.78 22.40
N PRO A 246 17.66 -2.32 21.79
CA PRO A 246 18.82 -3.11 21.33
C PRO A 246 19.65 -3.77 22.45
N GLY A 247 19.06 -4.72 23.18
CA GLY A 247 19.70 -5.41 24.32
C GLY A 247 19.09 -6.76 24.67
N GLY A 248 18.28 -7.36 23.78
CA GLY A 248 17.82 -8.74 23.95
C GLY A 248 18.98 -9.71 23.72
N VAL A 249 19.43 -10.39 24.77
CA VAL A 249 20.55 -11.37 24.81
C VAL A 249 20.40 -12.56 23.83
N TYR A 250 19.30 -12.63 23.07
CA TYR A 250 18.98 -13.72 22.14
C TYR A 250 18.58 -13.26 20.73
N GLY A 251 19.05 -12.11 20.24
CA GLY A 251 18.96 -11.77 18.80
C GLY A 251 17.54 -11.80 18.19
N GLN A 252 16.50 -11.66 19.03
CA GLN A 252 15.09 -11.62 18.63
C GLN A 252 14.65 -10.17 18.43
N ASP A 253 15.29 -9.48 17.49
CA ASP A 253 14.87 -8.16 17.02
C ASP A 253 13.80 -8.33 15.93
N GLY A 254 12.71 -9.01 16.30
CA GLY A 254 11.54 -9.18 15.44
C GLY A 254 10.48 -8.13 15.76
N ASP A 255 9.91 -7.53 14.72
CA ASP A 255 8.67 -6.79 14.86
C ASP A 255 7.51 -7.76 15.10
N GLU A 256 6.58 -7.36 15.96
CA GLU A 256 5.32 -8.06 16.16
C GLU A 256 4.19 -7.27 15.51
N TYR A 257 3.35 -7.95 14.75
CA TYR A 257 2.20 -7.37 14.07
C TYR A 257 0.93 -8.04 14.58
N MET A 258 -0.09 -7.25 14.86
CA MET A 258 -1.44 -7.72 15.10
C MET A 258 -2.32 -7.23 13.97
N VAL A 259 -3.00 -8.15 13.31
CA VAL A 259 -3.91 -7.87 12.19
C VAL A 259 -5.29 -8.34 12.61
N SER A 260 -6.28 -7.46 12.55
CA SER A 260 -7.67 -7.80 12.86
C SER A 260 -8.56 -7.45 11.68
N ALA A 261 -9.44 -8.37 11.29
CA ALA A 261 -10.33 -8.20 10.14
C ALA A 261 -11.69 -8.85 10.40
N VAL A 262 -12.75 -8.20 9.92
CA VAL A 262 -14.09 -8.79 9.83
C VAL A 262 -14.22 -9.54 8.51
N VAL A 263 -14.62 -10.80 8.57
CA VAL A 263 -14.72 -11.69 7.41
C VAL A 263 -16.12 -12.26 7.33
N ARG A 264 -16.77 -12.12 6.16
CA ARG A 264 -18.07 -12.76 5.89
C ARG A 264 -17.93 -14.28 5.91
N GLY A 265 -18.85 -14.93 6.62
CA GLY A 265 -18.88 -16.38 6.80
C GLY A 265 -18.74 -16.81 8.25
N ARG A 266 -18.98 -18.09 8.49
CA ARG A 266 -18.89 -18.68 9.84
C ARG A 266 -17.42 -18.85 10.24
N PRO A 267 -17.08 -18.78 11.55
CA PRO A 267 -15.71 -19.06 12.03
C PRO A 267 -15.13 -20.39 11.53
N SER A 268 -15.95 -21.42 11.35
CA SER A 268 -15.54 -22.71 10.80
C SER A 268 -15.14 -22.67 9.33
N GLU A 269 -15.74 -21.77 8.54
CA GLU A 269 -15.42 -21.58 7.12
C GLU A 269 -14.09 -20.85 6.98
N ALA A 270 -13.87 -19.79 7.77
CA ALA A 270 -12.58 -19.10 7.87
C ALA A 270 -11.46 -20.04 8.35
N LEU A 271 -11.74 -20.85 9.37
CA LEU A 271 -10.79 -21.86 9.84
C LEU A 271 -10.46 -22.88 8.75
N ARG A 272 -11.47 -23.37 8.02
CA ARG A 272 -11.26 -24.32 6.92
C ARG A 272 -10.34 -23.72 5.85
N ALA A 273 -10.55 -22.46 5.47
CA ALA A 273 -9.70 -21.77 4.51
C ALA A 273 -8.23 -21.65 4.97
N LEU A 274 -7.97 -21.51 6.28
CA LEU A 274 -6.60 -21.47 6.81
C LEU A 274 -5.98 -22.86 7.00
N MET A 275 -6.81 -23.89 7.20
CA MET A 275 -6.37 -25.27 7.44
C MET A 275 -6.21 -26.09 6.17
N ASP A 276 -6.92 -25.77 5.10
CA ASP A 276 -6.83 -26.49 3.83
C ASP A 276 -5.55 -26.11 3.06
N PRO A 277 -4.59 -27.03 2.81
CA PRO A 277 -3.39 -26.75 2.04
C PRO A 277 -3.68 -26.39 0.57
N ALA A 278 -4.84 -26.79 0.04
CA ALA A 278 -5.28 -26.46 -1.32
C ALA A 278 -5.97 -25.08 -1.39
N SER A 279 -6.18 -24.42 -0.25
CA SER A 279 -6.74 -23.08 -0.20
C SER A 279 -5.80 -22.07 -0.86
N ALA A 280 -6.39 -21.03 -1.47
CA ALA A 280 -5.64 -19.91 -2.02
C ALA A 280 -4.91 -19.08 -0.94
N THR A 281 -5.20 -19.32 0.35
CA THR A 281 -4.58 -18.63 1.49
C THR A 281 -4.10 -19.63 2.54
N THR A 282 -2.95 -19.34 3.15
CA THR A 282 -2.35 -20.15 4.22
C THR A 282 -2.29 -19.35 5.52
N VAL A 283 -1.68 -19.93 6.56
CA VAL A 283 -1.37 -19.22 7.81
C VAL A 283 -0.44 -18.00 7.61
N LEU A 284 0.26 -17.91 6.47
CA LEU A 284 1.11 -16.78 6.10
C LEU A 284 0.52 -15.94 4.95
N GLY A 285 -0.75 -16.16 4.59
CA GLY A 285 -1.40 -15.53 3.45
C GLY A 285 -1.25 -16.31 2.13
N PRO A 286 -1.45 -15.67 0.98
CA PRO A 286 -1.31 -16.30 -0.34
C PRO A 286 0.08 -16.89 -0.52
N ALA A 287 0.14 -18.20 -0.75
CA ALA A 287 1.38 -18.93 -0.95
C ALA A 287 1.54 -19.31 -2.43
N ARG A 288 2.78 -19.29 -2.91
CA ARG A 288 3.17 -19.84 -4.20
C ARG A 288 3.16 -21.36 -4.16
N GLU A 289 3.61 -21.93 -3.05
CA GLU A 289 3.70 -23.37 -2.84
C GLU A 289 3.45 -23.70 -1.37
N VAL A 290 2.72 -24.80 -1.13
CA VAL A 290 2.45 -25.35 0.20
C VAL A 290 2.67 -26.85 0.14
N GLU A 291 3.56 -27.34 0.98
CA GLU A 291 3.83 -28.78 1.14
C GLU A 291 3.58 -29.16 2.59
N ILE A 292 2.80 -30.23 2.82
CA ILE A 292 2.70 -30.86 4.14
C ILE A 292 3.93 -31.77 4.31
N VAL A 293 4.83 -31.38 5.21
CA VAL A 293 6.03 -32.14 5.55
C VAL A 293 5.70 -33.25 6.54
N GLU A 294 4.87 -32.96 7.53
CA GLU A 294 4.46 -33.91 8.57
C GLU A 294 3.00 -33.66 8.92
N SER A 295 2.23 -34.73 9.11
CA SER A 295 0.84 -34.65 9.59
C SER A 295 0.63 -35.68 10.69
N SER A 296 0.39 -35.19 11.90
CA SER A 296 0.01 -35.99 13.07
C SER A 296 -1.31 -35.47 13.67
N PRO A 297 -2.01 -36.27 14.48
CA PRO A 297 -3.26 -35.82 15.10
C PRO A 297 -3.07 -34.50 15.88
N GLY A 298 -3.72 -33.44 15.42
CA GLY A 298 -3.68 -32.11 16.05
C GLY A 298 -2.45 -31.25 15.72
N LYS A 299 -1.50 -31.74 14.92
CA LYS A 299 -0.29 -31.00 14.51
C LYS A 299 0.04 -31.25 13.05
N GLN A 300 0.35 -30.18 12.32
CA GLN A 300 0.86 -30.27 10.95
C GLN A 300 2.09 -29.42 10.79
N VAL A 301 3.11 -29.96 10.12
CA VAL A 301 4.30 -29.20 9.71
C VAL A 301 4.17 -28.90 8.23
N LEU A 302 4.23 -27.62 7.88
CA LEU A 302 4.10 -27.12 6.52
C LEU A 302 5.41 -26.48 6.07
N ARG A 303 5.79 -26.68 4.81
CA ARG A 303 6.71 -25.82 4.08
C ARG A 303 5.87 -24.87 3.23
N ILE A 304 5.99 -23.57 3.47
CA ILE A 304 5.21 -22.53 2.80
C ILE A 304 6.20 -21.60 2.08
N GLN A 305 6.01 -21.42 0.77
CA GLN A 305 6.72 -20.39 0.02
C GLN A 305 5.79 -19.23 -0.29
N VAL A 306 6.16 -18.03 0.13
CA VAL A 306 5.42 -16.79 -0.13
C VAL A 306 6.23 -15.89 -1.06
N GLN A 307 5.53 -15.25 -1.99
CA GLN A 307 6.11 -14.25 -2.89
C GLN A 307 5.42 -12.92 -2.60
N ALA A 308 6.20 -11.85 -2.42
CA ALA A 308 5.61 -10.52 -2.30
C ALA A 308 4.84 -10.20 -3.60
N PRO A 309 3.65 -9.57 -3.54
CA PRO A 309 2.92 -9.22 -4.74
C PRO A 309 3.57 -8.04 -5.49
N GLY A 310 3.20 -7.90 -6.76
CA GLY A 310 3.53 -6.73 -7.58
C GLY A 310 5.02 -6.55 -7.87
N ALA A 311 5.43 -5.29 -8.09
CA ALA A 311 6.81 -4.94 -8.46
C ALA A 311 7.83 -5.25 -7.36
N VAL A 312 7.41 -5.20 -6.08
CA VAL A 312 8.24 -5.61 -4.94
C VAL A 312 8.56 -7.10 -5.04
N GLY A 313 7.58 -7.92 -5.44
CA GLY A 313 7.78 -9.33 -5.73
C GLY A 313 8.83 -9.60 -6.79
N ALA A 314 8.87 -8.81 -7.86
CA ALA A 314 9.85 -8.99 -8.93
C ALA A 314 11.30 -8.71 -8.46
N ARG A 315 11.47 -7.93 -7.38
CA ARG A 315 12.79 -7.52 -6.84
C ARG A 315 13.20 -8.28 -5.60
N LEU A 316 12.31 -9.11 -5.03
CA LEU A 316 12.58 -9.89 -3.83
C LEU A 316 12.51 -11.37 -4.12
N ALA A 317 13.55 -12.09 -3.74
CA ALA A 317 13.54 -13.54 -3.76
C ALA A 317 12.35 -14.08 -2.92
N PRO A 318 11.70 -15.19 -3.34
CA PRO A 318 10.64 -15.81 -2.56
C PRO A 318 11.07 -16.06 -1.11
N ARG A 319 10.13 -16.08 -0.17
CA ARG A 319 10.42 -16.43 1.23
C ARG A 319 9.86 -17.80 1.56
N GLU A 320 10.68 -18.65 2.15
CA GLU A 320 10.30 -19.99 2.56
C GLU A 320 10.24 -20.09 4.07
N ALA A 321 9.13 -20.58 4.62
CA ALA A 321 8.96 -20.83 6.04
C ALA A 321 8.57 -22.30 6.27
N ARG A 322 9.19 -22.92 7.29
CA ARG A 322 8.73 -24.18 7.85
C ARG A 322 8.02 -23.94 9.16
N VAL A 323 6.71 -24.20 9.19
CA VAL A 323 5.86 -23.88 10.33
C VAL A 323 5.13 -25.12 10.84
N ALA A 324 5.21 -25.37 12.14
CA ALA A 324 4.37 -26.30 12.85
C ALA A 324 3.11 -25.57 13.29
N ARG A 325 1.93 -26.03 12.89
CA ARG A 325 0.65 -25.47 13.32
C ARG A 325 -0.16 -26.44 14.17
N VAL A 326 -0.85 -25.89 15.16
CA VAL A 326 -1.70 -26.61 16.12
C VAL A 326 -3.03 -25.87 16.25
N LEU A 327 -4.13 -26.60 16.12
CA LEU A 327 -5.48 -26.08 16.30
C LEU A 327 -5.98 -26.36 17.72
N ARG A 328 -6.48 -25.34 18.40
CA ARG A 328 -7.19 -25.42 19.67
C ARG A 328 -8.59 -24.83 19.52
N ARG A 329 -9.52 -25.34 20.32
CA ARG A 329 -10.88 -24.82 20.44
C ARG A 329 -11.09 -24.40 21.88
N GLU A 330 -11.24 -23.10 22.11
CA GLU A 330 -11.39 -22.53 23.45
C GLU A 330 -12.85 -22.55 23.91
N ALA A 331 -13.78 -22.23 23.02
CA ALA A 331 -15.21 -22.20 23.29
C ALA A 331 -16.03 -22.57 22.04
N PRO A 332 -17.36 -22.78 22.14
CA PRO A 332 -18.21 -22.93 20.97
C PRO A 332 -18.11 -21.72 20.03
N GLY A 333 -17.59 -21.94 18.81
CA GLY A 333 -17.42 -20.88 17.82
C GLY A 333 -16.15 -20.02 17.98
N ILE A 334 -15.24 -20.37 18.90
CA ILE A 334 -13.92 -19.74 19.05
C ILE A 334 -12.83 -20.76 18.72
N TYR A 335 -12.04 -20.45 17.69
CA TYR A 335 -10.93 -21.27 17.24
C TYR A 335 -9.61 -20.51 17.40
N VAL A 336 -8.58 -21.20 17.89
CA VAL A 336 -7.23 -20.66 18.04
C VAL A 336 -6.28 -21.54 17.24
N LEU A 337 -5.71 -21.00 16.16
CA LEU A 337 -4.72 -21.68 15.33
C LEU A 337 -3.35 -21.10 15.64
N LEU A 338 -2.52 -21.83 16.37
CA LEU A 338 -1.17 -21.43 16.69
C LEU A 338 -0.22 -21.98 15.63
N PHE A 339 0.81 -21.21 15.27
CA PHE A 339 1.90 -21.72 14.46
C PHE A 339 3.25 -21.21 14.96
N SER A 340 4.27 -22.06 14.90
CA SER A 340 5.63 -21.75 15.30
C SER A 340 6.60 -22.25 14.24
N PRO A 341 7.84 -21.73 14.19
CA PRO A 341 8.89 -22.35 13.39
C PRO A 341 9.00 -23.83 13.76
N ALA A 342 9.06 -24.72 12.77
CA ALA A 342 9.19 -26.16 12.98
C ALA A 342 10.66 -26.61 13.14
N ASP A 343 11.57 -25.81 12.60
CA ASP A 343 13.00 -26.03 12.69
C ASP A 343 13.46 -25.64 14.11
N GLY A 344 14.15 -26.56 14.79
CA GLY A 344 14.78 -26.28 16.09
C GLY A 344 15.76 -25.10 15.99
N VAL A 345 16.09 -24.49 17.13
CA VAL A 345 16.99 -23.32 17.18
C VAL A 345 18.32 -23.60 16.45
N ASP A 346 18.79 -24.85 16.51
CA ASP A 346 20.07 -25.34 15.99
C ASP A 346 20.03 -25.81 14.52
N ALA A 347 18.84 -26.04 13.94
CA ALA A 347 18.72 -26.59 12.58
C ALA A 347 19.18 -25.62 11.46
N PHE A 348 19.52 -24.38 11.83
CA PHE A 348 20.00 -23.36 10.91
C PHE A 348 21.49 -23.05 11.03
N GLU A 349 22.16 -23.52 12.08
CA GLU A 349 23.60 -23.28 12.24
C GLU A 349 24.45 -24.26 11.40
N GLY A 350 23.87 -25.39 10.96
CA GLY A 350 24.60 -26.44 10.24
C GLY A 350 24.24 -26.67 8.76
N GLN A 351 23.22 -25.98 8.21
CA GLN A 351 22.82 -26.17 6.81
C GLN A 351 22.73 -24.82 6.08
N GLY A 352 23.84 -24.43 5.47
CA GLY A 352 23.86 -23.40 4.43
C GLY A 352 24.21 -22.01 4.93
N VAL A 353 25.43 -21.84 5.48
CA VAL A 353 26.30 -20.85 4.83
C VAL A 353 26.31 -21.31 3.38
N VAL A 354 25.56 -20.62 2.52
CA VAL A 354 25.76 -20.75 1.09
C VAL A 354 27.19 -20.30 0.92
N GLU A 355 28.12 -21.25 0.79
CA GLU A 355 29.39 -20.95 0.14
C GLU A 355 28.98 -20.19 -1.12
N GLU A 356 29.39 -18.93 -1.20
CA GLU A 356 29.30 -18.16 -2.44
C GLU A 356 29.93 -19.05 -3.50
N VAL A 357 29.11 -19.68 -4.32
CA VAL A 357 29.61 -20.43 -5.47
C VAL A 357 30.11 -19.35 -6.42
N GLU A 358 31.39 -18.99 -6.28
CA GLU A 358 32.09 -18.09 -7.18
C GLU A 358 31.84 -18.60 -8.62
N GLY A 359 31.11 -17.81 -9.41
CA GLY A 359 30.92 -18.07 -10.84
C GLY A 359 29.51 -18.44 -11.32
N LEU A 360 28.46 -18.39 -10.48
CA LEU A 360 27.08 -18.36 -11.01
C LEU A 360 26.64 -16.91 -11.29
N ASP A 361 26.26 -16.64 -12.54
CA ASP A 361 25.76 -15.35 -13.02
C ASP A 361 24.86 -14.63 -12.01
N ASP A 362 25.09 -13.32 -11.85
CA ASP A 362 24.37 -12.41 -10.93
C ASP A 362 22.83 -12.37 -11.13
N GLY A 363 22.30 -13.05 -12.14
CA GLY A 363 20.85 -13.20 -12.33
C GLY A 363 20.22 -14.36 -11.55
N ALA A 364 20.94 -15.46 -11.32
CA ALA A 364 20.34 -16.71 -10.83
C ALA A 364 20.09 -16.73 -9.31
N HIS A 365 20.79 -15.89 -8.55
CA HIS A 365 20.70 -15.90 -7.09
C HIS A 365 19.38 -15.33 -6.55
N TRP A 366 18.68 -14.49 -7.32
CA TRP A 366 17.39 -13.91 -6.91
C TRP A 366 16.20 -14.87 -6.99
N ALA A 367 16.35 -16.01 -7.69
CA ALA A 367 15.27 -16.99 -7.85
C ALA A 367 15.17 -17.95 -6.65
N ARG A 368 16.23 -18.09 -5.85
CA ARG A 368 16.28 -19.06 -4.75
C ARG A 368 15.49 -18.55 -3.54
N PRO A 369 14.54 -19.33 -3.00
CA PRO A 369 13.81 -18.93 -1.80
C PRO A 369 14.74 -18.67 -0.62
N VAL A 370 14.52 -17.56 0.08
CA VAL A 370 15.23 -17.20 1.30
C VAL A 370 14.42 -17.69 2.49
N ARG A 371 15.06 -18.49 3.36
CA ARG A 371 14.39 -19.02 4.54
C ARG A 371 14.08 -17.90 5.54
N CYS A 372 12.87 -17.91 6.09
CA CYS A 372 12.44 -17.01 7.15
C CYS A 372 11.89 -17.78 8.35
N ARG A 373 12.00 -17.18 9.53
CA ARG A 373 11.42 -17.71 10.77
C ARG A 373 10.22 -16.85 11.14
N VAL A 374 9.06 -17.48 11.20
CA VAL A 374 7.78 -16.84 11.53
C VAL A 374 7.02 -17.70 12.53
N GLY A 375 6.41 -17.04 13.50
CA GLY A 375 5.50 -17.65 14.46
C GLY A 375 4.33 -16.73 14.72
N GLY A 376 3.29 -17.25 15.35
CA GLY A 376 2.10 -16.47 15.58
C GLY A 376 0.88 -17.32 15.91
N GLY A 377 -0.28 -16.69 15.78
CA GLY A 377 -1.54 -17.40 15.87
C GLY A 377 -2.72 -16.60 15.40
N PHE A 378 -3.74 -17.30 14.93
CA PHE A 378 -5.05 -16.76 14.63
C PHE A 378 -6.00 -17.04 15.77
N THR A 379 -6.81 -16.05 16.12
CA THR A 379 -8.05 -16.20 16.89
C THR A 379 -9.21 -15.90 15.96
N ILE A 380 -10.13 -16.84 15.83
CA ILE A 380 -11.31 -16.74 14.96
C ILE A 380 -12.53 -16.88 15.86
N SER A 381 -13.39 -15.86 15.88
CA SER A 381 -14.55 -15.81 16.76
C SER A 381 -15.79 -15.29 16.03
N ARG A 382 -16.97 -15.64 16.55
CA ARG A 382 -18.23 -15.07 16.06
C ARG A 382 -18.31 -13.59 16.41
N LEU A 383 -18.88 -12.80 15.51
CA LEU A 383 -19.32 -11.45 15.84
C LEU A 383 -20.75 -11.51 16.38
N ALA A 384 -21.05 -10.67 17.36
CA ALA A 384 -22.42 -10.47 17.81
C ALA A 384 -23.22 -9.81 16.67
N GLY A 385 -24.40 -10.34 16.36
CA GLY A 385 -25.31 -9.72 15.40
C GLY A 385 -25.93 -8.43 15.94
N ALA A 386 -26.47 -7.61 15.04
CA ALA A 386 -27.12 -6.34 15.40
C ALA A 386 -28.35 -6.53 16.31
N ALA A 387 -29.04 -7.67 16.20
CA ALA A 387 -30.13 -8.03 17.09
C ALA A 387 -29.61 -8.86 18.28
N ALA A 388 -30.12 -8.58 19.48
CA ALA A 388 -29.76 -9.33 20.68
C ALA A 388 -30.01 -10.83 20.49
N GLY A 389 -28.95 -11.65 20.61
CA GLY A 389 -29.01 -13.09 20.45
C GLY A 389 -28.95 -13.62 19.01
N ALA A 390 -28.89 -12.75 18.00
CA ALA A 390 -28.65 -13.18 16.62
C ALA A 390 -27.15 -13.39 16.37
N ASP A 391 -26.79 -14.50 15.71
CA ASP A 391 -25.44 -14.71 15.19
C ASP A 391 -25.20 -13.76 14.01
N SER A 392 -24.06 -13.06 13.98
CA SER A 392 -23.64 -12.33 12.79
C SER A 392 -23.35 -13.31 11.64
N PRO A 393 -23.67 -12.97 10.38
CA PRO A 393 -23.16 -13.73 9.22
C PRO A 393 -21.64 -13.57 9.03
N GLU A 394 -20.97 -12.81 9.90
CA GLU A 394 -19.55 -12.50 9.84
C GLU A 394 -18.82 -13.03 11.07
N CYS A 395 -17.50 -13.18 10.92
CA CYS A 395 -16.59 -13.57 11.99
C CYS A 395 -15.44 -12.58 12.11
N LEU A 396 -14.90 -12.46 13.32
CA LEU A 396 -13.70 -11.69 13.58
C LEU A 396 -12.50 -12.63 13.50
N VAL A 397 -11.55 -12.29 12.64
CA VAL A 397 -10.25 -12.97 12.50
C VAL A 397 -9.17 -12.03 13.00
N THR A 398 -8.45 -12.45 14.03
CA THR A 398 -7.28 -11.71 14.55
C THR A 398 -6.04 -12.57 14.44
N LEU A 399 -5.02 -12.10 13.73
CA LEU A 399 -3.70 -12.68 13.63
C LEU A 399 -2.74 -11.90 14.53
N VAL A 400 -1.94 -12.60 15.32
CA VAL A 400 -0.69 -12.06 15.87
C VAL A 400 0.45 -12.77 15.17
N LEU A 401 1.33 -12.00 14.51
CA LEU A 401 2.47 -12.49 13.76
C LEU A 401 3.75 -11.92 14.38
N ASN A 402 4.69 -12.81 14.67
CA ASN A 402 6.04 -12.46 15.08
C ASN A 402 7.01 -12.85 13.96
N THR A 403 7.66 -11.84 13.37
CA THR A 403 8.71 -12.04 12.37
C THR A 403 10.06 -12.14 13.07
N LEU A 404 10.41 -13.35 13.49
CA LEU A 404 11.63 -13.59 14.28
C LEU A 404 12.91 -13.37 13.47
N GLN A 405 12.88 -13.64 12.16
CA GLN A 405 14.02 -13.37 11.28
C GLN A 405 13.61 -13.37 9.80
N ALA A 406 13.57 -12.18 9.18
CA ALA A 406 13.52 -12.05 7.73
C ALA A 406 14.95 -11.81 7.21
N ARG A 407 15.70 -12.90 6.99
CA ARG A 407 17.06 -12.79 6.42
C ARG A 407 17.00 -12.27 4.98
N GLY A 408 18.09 -11.63 4.54
CA GLY A 408 18.27 -11.06 3.20
C GLY A 408 18.24 -9.54 3.20
N ARG A 409 18.95 -8.92 2.24
CA ARG A 409 18.87 -7.47 2.02
C ARG A 409 17.43 -7.15 1.63
N ILE A 410 16.69 -6.53 2.55
CA ILE A 410 15.53 -5.73 2.18
C ILE A 410 16.14 -4.39 1.75
N PRO A 411 15.99 -3.99 0.48
CA PRO A 411 16.39 -2.65 0.08
C PRO A 411 15.69 -1.67 1.02
N GLN A 412 16.46 -0.96 1.83
CA GLN A 412 15.96 0.23 2.50
C GLN A 412 15.61 1.21 1.36
N PRO A 413 14.42 1.84 1.40
CA PRO A 413 14.01 2.78 0.37
C PRO A 413 14.99 3.94 0.20
#